data_AF-A0A8T2RAS3-F1
#
_entry.id   AF-A0A8T2RAS3-F1
#
_cell.length_a   1.000
_cell.length_b   1.000
_cell.length_c   1.000
_cell.angle_alpha   90.00
_cell.angle_beta   90.00
_cell.angle_gamma   90.00
#
_symmetry.space_group_name_H-M   'P 1'
#
loop_
_entity.id
_entity.type
_entity.pdbx_description
1 polymer ?
#
loop_
_entity_poly.entity_id
_entity_poly.type
_entity_poly.pdbx_seq_one_letter_code
_entity_poly.pdbx_strand_id
1 'polypeptide(L)'
;MPNGTLAKHLFHWDQRPMEWALRLRVAYHIAQALDECTRCGHPLYHDLNTYRILFDQDGNPRLSSFGLMKNSRDGKSYSTNLAYTPPEFLKTGRVTSESVIYSFGSVLLDLLSGKHIPPSHALDLIKGKNLGSLMDSHLEGQFTIEEATELIRLASRCLQYEPRERPTIRVLVDSLATLQRKVEVPSDVMLGVQREPLSPKPIQVVVRSKLADACSRMDLTSIHQQLVALHYKGDSSVDELSFQIWTREMQEALNARKRGDQAFVEKQFETAITNYSQFLSGSANPSATALVRRSLAYLFTDQPNLALRDAMQAQYVNPEWHVAFYMQSVALKKLNMVTESSDMLNEGASLEQQYSPKH
;
A
#
# COMPACT_ATOMS: atom_id res chain seq x y z
N MET A 1 0.96 -7.11 6.12
CA MET A 1 -0.34 -7.80 6.07
C MET A 1 -0.45 -8.44 4.70
N PRO A 2 -0.56 -9.78 4.61
CA PRO A 2 -0.30 -10.55 3.38
C PRO A 2 -1.35 -10.33 2.28
N ASN A 3 -2.58 -9.97 2.66
CA ASN A 3 -3.68 -9.81 1.71
C ASN A 3 -3.89 -8.35 1.26
N GLY A 4 -2.86 -7.50 1.33
CA GLY A 4 -2.88 -6.15 0.73
C GLY A 4 -3.82 -5.13 1.41
N THR A 5 -4.08 -4.01 0.73
CA THR A 5 -4.89 -2.87 1.20
C THR A 5 -6.32 -2.90 0.66
N LEU A 6 -7.24 -2.20 1.32
CA LEU A 6 -8.58 -1.93 0.77
C LEU A 6 -8.52 -1.23 -0.57
N ALA A 7 -7.61 -0.26 -0.75
CA ALA A 7 -7.43 0.41 -2.04
C ALA A 7 -7.13 -0.58 -3.19
N LYS A 8 -6.26 -1.57 -2.95
CA LYS A 8 -5.96 -2.63 -3.94
C LYS A 8 -7.23 -3.37 -4.35
N HIS A 9 -8.00 -3.87 -3.37
CA HIS A 9 -9.18 -4.70 -3.64
C HIS A 9 -10.40 -3.93 -4.13
N LEU A 10 -10.47 -2.62 -3.87
CA LEU A 10 -11.62 -1.79 -4.19
C LEU A 10 -11.45 -1.05 -5.52
N PHE A 11 -10.25 -0.52 -5.81
CA PHE A 11 -9.99 0.32 -6.98
C PHE A 11 -9.24 -0.39 -8.10
N HIS A 12 -8.47 -1.44 -7.77
CA HIS A 12 -7.60 -2.17 -8.70
C HIS A 12 -7.92 -3.66 -8.66
N TRP A 13 -9.20 -3.99 -8.80
CA TRP A 13 -9.65 -5.38 -8.83
C TRP A 13 -9.41 -5.96 -10.23
N ASP A 14 -8.38 -6.77 -10.40
CA ASP A 14 -8.03 -7.27 -11.74
C ASP A 14 -8.90 -8.46 -12.19
N GLN A 15 -9.61 -9.13 -11.26
CA GLN A 15 -10.43 -10.32 -11.58
C GLN A 15 -11.69 -10.53 -10.72
N ARG A 16 -11.77 -9.94 -9.52
CA ARG A 16 -12.89 -10.17 -8.59
C ARG A 16 -13.30 -8.89 -7.85
N PRO A 17 -14.41 -8.24 -8.23
CA PRO A 17 -14.94 -7.11 -7.48
C PRO A 17 -15.26 -7.50 -6.03
N MET A 18 -14.99 -6.58 -5.10
CA MET A 18 -15.37 -6.79 -3.70
C MET A 18 -16.89 -6.80 -3.55
N GLU A 19 -17.43 -7.90 -3.04
CA GLU A 19 -18.87 -8.07 -2.82
C GLU A 19 -19.41 -7.18 -1.69
N TRP A 20 -20.72 -6.87 -1.74
CA TRP A 20 -21.40 -6.00 -0.78
C TRP A 20 -21.17 -6.41 0.68
N ALA A 21 -21.29 -7.70 0.98
CA ALA A 21 -21.14 -8.23 2.33
C ALA A 21 -19.73 -7.95 2.90
N LEU A 22 -18.69 -8.06 2.08
CA LEU A 22 -17.32 -7.78 2.52
C LEU A 22 -17.09 -6.27 2.71
N ARG A 23 -17.70 -5.41 1.87
CA ARG A 23 -17.65 -3.95 2.06
C ARG A 23 -18.27 -3.51 3.39
N LEU A 24 -19.41 -4.09 3.74
CA LEU A 24 -20.06 -3.86 5.04
C LEU A 24 -19.23 -4.38 6.21
N ARG A 25 -18.57 -5.54 6.05
CA ARG A 25 -17.65 -6.10 7.06
C ARG A 25 -16.45 -5.19 7.28
N VAL A 26 -15.86 -4.65 6.21
CA VAL A 26 -14.79 -3.64 6.29
C VAL A 26 -15.25 -2.44 7.11
N ALA A 27 -16.38 -1.82 6.74
CA ALA A 27 -16.91 -0.66 7.47
C ALA A 27 -17.08 -0.95 8.97
N TYR A 28 -17.69 -2.10 9.30
CA TYR A 28 -17.94 -2.50 10.67
C TYR A 28 -16.65 -2.74 11.48
N HIS A 29 -15.71 -3.53 10.94
CA HIS A 29 -14.44 -3.83 11.62
C HIS A 29 -13.61 -2.56 11.87
N ILE A 30 -13.62 -1.62 10.92
CA ILE A 30 -12.90 -0.35 11.09
C ILE A 30 -13.59 0.53 12.13
N ALA A 31 -14.93 0.57 12.17
CA ALA A 31 -15.65 1.27 13.22
C ALA A 31 -15.33 0.68 14.61
N GLN A 32 -15.29 -0.65 14.74
CA GLN A 32 -14.92 -1.33 15.97
C GLN A 32 -13.47 -1.04 16.38
N ALA A 33 -12.53 -1.07 15.43
CA ALA A 33 -11.13 -0.76 15.70
C ALA A 33 -10.95 0.67 16.22
N LEU A 34 -11.67 1.63 15.65
CA LEU A 34 -11.66 3.03 16.11
C LEU A 34 -12.30 3.19 17.50
N ASP A 35 -13.46 2.56 17.75
CA ASP A 35 -14.13 2.58 19.07
C ASP A 35 -13.21 2.00 20.15
N GLU A 36 -12.53 0.89 19.85
CA GLU A 36 -11.57 0.26 20.76
C GLU A 36 -10.35 1.15 21.01
N CYS A 37 -9.80 1.78 19.97
CA CYS A 37 -8.72 2.75 20.13
C CYS A 37 -9.12 3.87 21.11
N THR A 38 -10.31 4.44 20.92
CA THR A 38 -10.85 5.48 21.81
C THR A 38 -11.04 4.96 23.24
N ARG A 39 -11.63 3.78 23.41
CA ARG A 39 -11.89 3.17 24.72
C ARG A 39 -10.61 2.88 25.51
N CYS A 40 -9.56 2.44 24.81
CA CYS A 40 -8.25 2.19 25.40
C CYS A 40 -7.37 3.45 25.56
N GLY A 41 -7.89 4.64 25.25
CA GLY A 41 -7.15 5.90 25.39
C GLY A 41 -5.99 6.05 24.41
N HIS A 42 -6.05 5.38 23.25
CA HIS A 42 -5.06 5.58 22.19
C HIS A 42 -5.17 6.99 21.59
N PRO A 43 -4.08 7.53 21.01
CA PRO A 43 -4.14 8.76 20.24
C PRO A 43 -5.15 8.66 19.10
N LEU A 44 -5.71 9.80 18.69
CA LEU A 44 -6.59 9.88 17.54
C LEU A 44 -5.92 9.33 16.28
N TYR A 45 -6.73 8.72 15.42
CA TYR A 45 -6.28 8.20 14.14
C TYR A 45 -6.25 9.33 13.11
N HIS A 46 -5.07 9.69 12.63
CA HIS A 46 -4.90 10.67 11.55
C HIS A 46 -4.94 9.97 10.18
N ASP A 47 -5.38 10.71 9.16
CA ASP A 47 -5.26 10.28 7.75
C ASP A 47 -5.94 8.92 7.47
N LEU A 48 -7.14 8.70 8.02
CA LEU A 48 -7.93 7.50 7.72
C LEU A 48 -8.34 7.49 6.25
N ASN A 49 -7.89 6.48 5.51
CA ASN A 49 -8.22 6.26 4.09
C ASN A 49 -8.08 4.77 3.72
N THR A 50 -8.45 4.42 2.49
CA THR A 50 -8.43 3.04 1.98
C THR A 50 -7.04 2.40 1.90
N TYR A 51 -5.96 3.17 1.89
CA TYR A 51 -4.58 2.65 1.95
C TYR A 51 -4.14 2.29 3.37
N ARG A 52 -4.84 2.79 4.39
CA ARG A 52 -4.61 2.48 5.81
C ARG A 52 -5.37 1.25 6.31
N ILE A 53 -6.27 0.72 5.50
CA ILE A 53 -7.06 -0.47 5.81
C ILE A 53 -6.40 -1.65 5.09
N LEU A 54 -6.06 -2.69 5.83
CA LEU A 54 -5.30 -3.86 5.38
C LEU A 54 -6.10 -5.12 5.64
N PHE A 55 -5.77 -6.21 4.94
CA PHE A 55 -6.34 -7.54 5.21
C PHE A 55 -5.28 -8.48 5.78
N ASP A 56 -5.57 -9.08 6.93
CA ASP A 56 -4.68 -10.08 7.55
C ASP A 56 -4.69 -11.42 6.79
N GLN A 57 -3.94 -12.41 7.29
CA GLN A 57 -3.84 -13.74 6.70
C GLN A 57 -5.18 -14.46 6.49
N ASP A 58 -6.18 -14.15 7.32
CA ASP A 58 -7.52 -14.74 7.29
C ASP A 58 -8.50 -13.87 6.48
N GLY A 59 -7.97 -12.90 5.73
CA GLY A 59 -8.74 -11.96 4.94
C GLY A 59 -9.56 -10.99 5.78
N ASN A 60 -9.30 -10.87 7.09
CA ASN A 60 -10.08 -9.98 7.94
C ASN A 60 -9.58 -8.54 7.80
N PRO A 61 -10.48 -7.54 7.72
CA PRO A 61 -10.10 -6.14 7.70
C PRO A 61 -9.42 -5.72 9.00
N ARG A 62 -8.29 -5.03 8.90
CA ARG A 62 -7.48 -4.48 10.00
C ARG A 62 -7.14 -3.03 9.72
N LEU A 63 -7.19 -2.21 10.77
CA LEU A 63 -6.70 -0.84 10.71
C LEU A 63 -5.19 -0.80 10.99
N SER A 64 -4.43 -0.19 10.10
CA SER A 64 -2.97 -0.04 10.23
C SER A 64 -2.60 0.81 11.45
N SER A 65 -1.51 0.51 12.16
CA SER A 65 -1.06 1.36 13.28
C SER A 65 -0.38 2.66 12.83
N PHE A 66 0.00 2.78 11.54
CA PHE A 66 0.71 3.94 11.00
C PHE A 66 -0.08 5.25 11.07
N GLY A 67 -1.41 5.19 11.14
CA GLY A 67 -2.26 6.38 11.32
C GLY A 67 -2.48 6.78 12.78
N LEU A 68 -1.91 6.10 13.78
CA LEU A 68 -2.01 6.57 15.17
C LEU A 68 -1.06 7.76 15.40
N MET A 69 -1.58 8.89 15.88
CA MET A 69 -0.86 10.17 16.02
C MET A 69 0.41 10.17 16.89
N LYS A 70 0.82 9.04 17.49
CA LYS A 70 2.06 8.92 18.29
C LYS A 70 3.34 9.33 17.53
N ASN A 71 3.28 9.43 16.19
CA ASN A 71 4.39 9.80 15.32
C ASN A 71 4.36 11.25 14.81
N SER A 72 3.39 12.09 15.23
CA SER A 72 3.34 13.50 14.83
C SER A 72 3.56 14.39 16.05
N ARG A 73 4.78 14.93 16.21
CA ARG A 73 5.07 15.93 17.25
C ARG A 73 4.23 17.20 17.13
N ASP A 74 3.51 17.41 16.02
CA ASP A 74 2.77 18.65 15.76
C ASP A 74 1.33 18.49 15.26
N GLY A 75 0.82 17.28 15.02
CA GLY A 75 -0.53 17.09 14.43
C GLY A 75 -0.70 17.65 13.01
N LYS A 76 0.39 18.07 12.35
CA LYS A 76 0.40 18.80 11.06
C LYS A 76 0.51 17.92 9.81
N SER A 77 0.56 16.59 9.95
CA SER A 77 0.81 15.69 8.81
C SER A 77 -0.51 15.04 8.34
N TYR A 78 -1.31 15.78 7.57
CA TYR A 78 -2.32 15.17 6.68
C TYR A 78 -1.62 14.84 5.36
N SER A 79 -1.74 13.62 4.87
CA SER A 79 -1.23 13.30 3.53
C SER A 79 -2.17 13.92 2.48
N THR A 80 -1.78 15.09 1.99
CA THR A 80 -1.86 15.50 0.58
C THR A 80 -3.07 15.02 -0.25
N ASN A 81 -4.29 15.41 0.13
CA ASN A 81 -5.36 15.78 -0.82
C ASN A 81 -6.42 16.66 -0.14
N LEU A 82 -6.42 17.97 -0.44
CA LEU A 82 -7.34 18.94 0.15
C LEU A 82 -8.82 18.57 -0.09
N ALA A 83 -9.12 17.84 -1.16
CA ALA A 83 -10.48 17.46 -1.52
C ALA A 83 -11.14 16.48 -0.52
N TYR A 84 -10.35 15.79 0.31
CA TYR A 84 -10.81 14.78 1.29
C TYR A 84 -10.55 15.20 2.74
N THR A 85 -10.02 16.40 2.94
CA THR A 85 -9.61 16.87 4.26
C THR A 85 -10.82 17.38 5.04
N PRO A 86 -11.00 17.01 6.32
CA PRO A 86 -12.07 17.52 7.16
C PRO A 86 -12.08 19.07 7.18
N PRO A 87 -13.24 19.73 7.01
CA PRO A 87 -13.31 21.19 6.88
C PRO A 87 -12.68 21.96 8.04
N GLU A 88 -12.83 21.46 9.26
CA GLU A 88 -12.25 22.05 10.47
C GLU A 88 -10.73 21.87 10.56
N PHE A 89 -10.19 20.79 9.98
CA PHE A 89 -8.74 20.57 9.91
C PHE A 89 -8.09 21.61 9.00
N LEU A 90 -8.73 21.97 7.87
CA LEU A 90 -8.25 23.04 6.98
C LEU A 90 -8.14 24.41 7.68
N LYS A 91 -9.00 24.67 8.67
CA LYS A 91 -9.02 25.92 9.42
C LYS A 91 -8.03 25.93 10.59
N THR A 92 -7.92 24.81 11.29
CA THR A 92 -7.24 24.75 12.60
C THR A 92 -5.93 23.99 12.59
N GLY A 93 -5.70 23.14 11.57
CA GLY A 93 -4.59 22.20 11.50
C GLY A 93 -4.61 21.12 12.59
N ARG A 94 -5.76 20.92 13.27
CA ARG A 94 -5.89 19.98 14.39
C ARG A 94 -6.87 18.87 14.05
N VAL A 95 -6.46 17.63 14.32
CA VAL A 95 -7.34 16.46 14.22
C VAL A 95 -8.20 16.38 15.48
N THR A 96 -9.51 16.26 15.31
CA THR A 96 -10.45 15.95 16.40
C THR A 96 -11.09 14.58 16.18
N SER A 97 -11.83 14.07 17.17
CA SER A 97 -12.59 12.83 17.02
C SER A 97 -13.55 12.89 15.83
N GLU A 98 -14.20 14.04 15.64
CA GLU A 98 -15.12 14.31 14.54
C GLU A 98 -14.41 14.36 13.18
N SER A 99 -13.14 14.79 13.13
CA SER A 99 -12.32 14.71 11.91
C SER A 99 -12.10 13.26 11.48
N VAL A 100 -11.90 12.33 12.43
CA VAL A 100 -11.80 10.89 12.15
C VAL A 100 -13.12 10.36 11.58
N ILE A 101 -14.25 10.79 12.14
CA ILE A 101 -15.60 10.43 11.65
C ILE A 101 -15.81 10.93 10.22
N TYR A 102 -15.35 12.15 9.90
CA TYR A 102 -15.44 12.67 8.53
C TYR A 102 -14.67 11.79 7.54
N SER A 103 -13.42 11.46 7.86
CA SER A 103 -12.61 10.56 7.03
C SER A 103 -13.21 9.14 6.94
N PHE A 104 -13.86 8.65 8.00
CA PHE A 104 -14.64 7.41 7.94
C PHE A 104 -15.79 7.51 6.94
N GLY A 105 -16.48 8.66 6.89
CA GLY A 105 -17.49 8.96 5.89
C GLY A 105 -16.95 8.90 4.45
N SER A 106 -15.73 9.37 4.21
CA SER A 106 -15.06 9.23 2.91
C SER A 106 -14.80 7.77 2.56
N VAL A 107 -14.38 6.94 3.52
CA VAL A 107 -14.23 5.49 3.31
C VAL A 107 -15.57 4.82 2.99
N LEU A 108 -16.68 5.24 3.62
CA LEU A 108 -18.00 4.72 3.28
C LEU A 108 -18.40 5.05 1.83
N LEU A 109 -18.08 6.25 1.34
CA LEU A 109 -18.31 6.61 -0.07
C LEU A 109 -17.47 5.77 -1.03
N ASP A 110 -16.20 5.54 -0.69
CA ASP A 110 -15.33 4.68 -1.49
C ASP A 110 -15.92 3.25 -1.56
N LEU A 111 -16.41 2.72 -0.43
CA LEU A 111 -17.06 1.41 -0.37
C LEU A 111 -18.37 1.36 -1.17
N LEU A 112 -19.19 2.42 -1.14
CA LEU A 112 -20.43 2.49 -1.92
C LEU A 112 -20.16 2.53 -3.43
N SER A 113 -19.15 3.30 -3.85
CA SER A 113 -18.92 3.64 -5.25
C SER A 113 -17.87 2.79 -5.96
N GLY A 114 -17.00 2.08 -5.21
CA GLY A 114 -15.83 1.42 -5.77
C GLY A 114 -14.82 2.40 -6.38
N LYS A 115 -14.91 3.69 -6.06
CA LYS A 115 -14.11 4.77 -6.65
C LYS A 115 -13.66 5.72 -5.55
N HIS A 116 -12.51 6.36 -5.74
CA HIS A 116 -12.07 7.41 -4.83
C HIS A 116 -12.69 8.75 -5.23
N ILE A 117 -13.83 9.09 -4.61
CA ILE A 117 -14.64 10.27 -4.97
C ILE A 117 -14.56 11.32 -3.85
N PRO A 118 -14.27 12.61 -4.17
CA PRO A 118 -14.28 13.68 -3.18
C PRO A 118 -15.65 13.80 -2.48
N PRO A 119 -15.69 13.94 -1.14
CA PRO A 119 -16.93 14.06 -0.38
C PRO A 119 -17.88 15.14 -0.87
N SER A 120 -17.37 16.30 -1.32
CA SER A 120 -18.20 17.37 -1.88
C SER A 120 -18.99 16.90 -3.10
N HIS A 121 -18.33 16.22 -4.03
CA HIS A 121 -18.94 15.68 -5.24
C HIS A 121 -19.98 14.60 -4.92
N ALA A 122 -19.66 13.69 -4.00
CA ALA A 122 -20.58 12.63 -3.60
C ALA A 122 -21.82 13.18 -2.88
N LEU A 123 -21.67 14.19 -2.02
CA LEU A 123 -22.81 14.85 -1.36
C LEU A 123 -23.75 15.52 -2.37
N ASP A 124 -23.20 16.10 -3.45
CA ASP A 124 -24.01 16.68 -4.52
C ASP A 124 -24.78 15.60 -5.29
N LEU A 125 -24.17 14.45 -5.56
CA LEU A 125 -24.86 13.29 -6.16
C LEU A 125 -26.00 12.78 -5.27
N ILE A 126 -25.77 12.69 -3.95
CA ILE A 126 -26.78 12.28 -2.97
C ILE A 126 -27.93 13.27 -2.94
N LYS A 127 -27.65 14.58 -2.86
CA LYS A 127 -28.67 15.64 -2.85
C LYS A 127 -29.47 15.70 -4.16
N GLY A 128 -28.79 15.46 -5.29
CA GLY A 128 -29.40 15.35 -6.61
C GLY A 128 -30.24 14.09 -6.81
N LYS A 129 -30.34 13.21 -5.80
CA LYS A 129 -31.03 11.90 -5.83
C LYS A 129 -30.52 10.98 -6.93
N ASN A 130 -29.30 11.19 -7.41
CA ASN A 130 -28.68 10.34 -8.42
C ASN A 130 -27.90 9.19 -7.75
N LEU A 131 -28.61 8.40 -6.95
CA LEU A 131 -27.98 7.33 -6.16
C LEU A 131 -27.42 6.22 -7.06
N GLY A 132 -28.03 5.99 -8.23
CA GLY A 132 -27.55 5.02 -9.21
C GLY A 132 -26.18 5.36 -9.79
N SER A 133 -25.81 6.65 -9.88
CA SER A 133 -24.48 7.05 -10.35
C SER A 133 -23.40 7.01 -9.25
N LEU A 134 -23.82 7.02 -7.98
CA LEU A 134 -22.93 6.89 -6.84
C LEU A 134 -22.59 5.42 -6.56
N MET A 135 -23.56 4.52 -6.70
CA MET A 135 -23.37 3.10 -6.40
C MET A 135 -22.49 2.41 -7.44
N ASP A 136 -21.62 1.53 -6.98
CA ASP A 136 -20.87 0.64 -7.86
C ASP A 136 -21.82 -0.32 -8.59
N SER A 137 -21.80 -0.30 -9.92
CA SER A 137 -22.63 -1.16 -10.76
C SER A 137 -22.41 -2.65 -10.51
N HIS A 138 -21.23 -3.05 -10.02
CA HIS A 138 -20.95 -4.46 -9.68
C HIS A 138 -21.73 -4.94 -8.46
N LEU A 139 -22.32 -4.03 -7.67
CA LEU A 139 -23.13 -4.37 -6.49
C LEU A 139 -24.60 -4.60 -6.84
N GLU A 140 -25.02 -4.45 -8.10
CA GLU A 140 -26.39 -4.70 -8.53
C GLU A 140 -26.86 -6.09 -8.10
N GLY A 141 -28.01 -6.15 -7.42
CA GLY A 141 -28.58 -7.38 -6.88
C GLY A 141 -27.93 -7.93 -5.61
N GLN A 142 -26.90 -7.27 -5.06
CA GLN A 142 -26.21 -7.72 -3.84
C GLN A 142 -26.71 -7.05 -2.55
N PHE A 143 -27.57 -6.04 -2.66
CA PHE A 143 -28.11 -5.28 -1.53
C PHE A 143 -29.61 -5.01 -1.70
N THR A 144 -30.29 -4.78 -0.58
CA THR A 144 -31.65 -4.24 -0.53
C THR A 144 -31.63 -2.72 -0.55
N ILE A 145 -32.72 -2.10 -1.01
CA ILE A 145 -32.83 -0.62 -1.09
C ILE A 145 -32.66 -0.01 0.31
N GLU A 146 -33.19 -0.67 1.34
CA GLU A 146 -33.11 -0.26 2.73
C GLU A 146 -31.66 -0.24 3.23
N GLU A 147 -30.87 -1.28 2.92
CA GLU A 147 -29.45 -1.36 3.29
C GLU A 147 -28.62 -0.28 2.62
N ALA A 148 -28.78 -0.09 1.31
CA ALA A 148 -28.06 0.96 0.58
C ALA A 148 -28.45 2.35 1.11
N THR A 149 -29.75 2.57 1.36
CA THR A 149 -30.25 3.83 1.92
C THR A 149 -29.64 4.12 3.29
N GLU A 150 -29.56 3.11 4.16
CA GLU A 150 -28.98 3.28 5.49
C GLU A 150 -27.47 3.56 5.43
N LEU A 151 -26.72 2.85 4.58
CA LEU A 151 -25.28 3.11 4.45
C LEU A 151 -24.98 4.48 3.85
N ILE A 152 -25.77 4.93 2.86
CA ILE A 152 -25.70 6.28 2.28
C ILE A 152 -26.05 7.33 3.34
N ARG A 153 -27.08 7.07 4.17
CA ARG A 153 -27.46 7.94 5.29
C ARG A 153 -26.32 8.07 6.29
N LEU A 154 -25.66 6.98 6.65
CA LEU A 154 -24.48 6.99 7.54
C LEU A 154 -23.33 7.79 6.93
N ALA A 155 -23.00 7.56 5.65
CA ALA A 155 -21.96 8.31 4.94
C ALA A 155 -22.26 9.82 4.93
N SER A 156 -23.50 10.20 4.58
CA SER A 156 -23.97 11.59 4.58
C SER A 156 -23.89 12.25 5.95
N ARG A 157 -24.24 11.52 7.03
CA ARG A 157 -24.13 12.02 8.41
C ARG A 157 -22.67 12.18 8.85
N CYS A 158 -21.78 11.28 8.46
CA CYS A 158 -20.35 11.41 8.75
C CYS A 158 -19.73 12.64 8.07
N LEU A 159 -20.23 12.99 6.88
CA LEU A 159 -19.71 14.06 6.05
C LEU A 159 -20.37 15.43 6.27
N GLN A 160 -21.15 15.58 7.35
CA GLN A 160 -21.71 16.90 7.70
C GLN A 160 -20.59 17.92 7.90
N TYR A 161 -20.85 19.15 7.42
CA TYR A 161 -19.89 20.24 7.50
C TYR A 161 -19.58 20.58 8.96
N GLU A 162 -20.63 20.71 9.77
CA GLU A 162 -20.53 21.00 11.20
C GLU A 162 -20.10 19.73 11.98
N PRO A 163 -18.93 19.73 12.67
CA PRO A 163 -18.42 18.55 13.37
C PRO A 163 -19.41 17.94 14.37
N ARG A 164 -20.17 18.79 15.07
CA ARG A 164 -21.18 18.40 16.08
C ARG A 164 -22.39 17.65 15.52
N GLU A 165 -22.64 17.71 14.22
CA GLU A 165 -23.75 17.01 13.57
C GLU A 165 -23.37 15.58 13.16
N ARG A 166 -22.08 15.26 13.22
CA ARG A 166 -21.55 13.93 12.88
C ARG A 166 -21.88 12.94 14.00
N PRO A 167 -22.15 11.66 13.67
CA PRO A 167 -22.43 10.64 14.68
C PRO A 167 -21.18 10.31 15.50
N THR A 168 -21.38 9.77 16.70
CA THR A 168 -20.28 9.18 17.47
C THR A 168 -19.86 7.84 16.87
N ILE A 169 -18.62 7.42 17.12
CA ILE A 169 -18.13 6.12 16.64
C ILE A 169 -18.98 4.94 17.13
N ARG A 170 -19.53 5.03 18.36
CA ARG A 170 -20.43 4.04 18.92
C ARG A 170 -21.71 3.88 18.08
N VAL A 171 -22.33 5.00 17.68
CA VAL A 171 -23.50 4.97 16.80
C VAL A 171 -23.16 4.31 15.46
N LEU A 172 -21.96 4.54 14.91
CA LEU A 172 -21.53 3.87 13.69
C LEU A 172 -21.38 2.35 13.88
N VAL A 173 -20.75 1.91 14.97
CA VAL A 173 -20.64 0.47 15.29
C VAL A 173 -22.02 -0.17 15.39
N ASP A 174 -22.94 0.43 16.13
CA ASP A 174 -24.28 -0.10 16.34
C ASP A 174 -25.08 -0.16 15.03
N SER A 175 -25.04 0.90 14.22
CA SER A 175 -25.72 0.93 12.91
C SER A 175 -25.10 -0.04 11.90
N LEU A 176 -23.77 -0.21 11.87
CA LEU A 176 -23.10 -1.12 10.95
C LEU A 176 -23.25 -2.60 11.36
N ALA A 177 -23.47 -2.87 12.64
CA ALA A 177 -23.76 -4.21 13.15
C ALA A 177 -25.07 -4.77 12.55
N THR A 178 -26.11 -3.94 12.46
CA THR A 178 -27.43 -4.36 11.92
C THR A 178 -27.38 -4.64 10.42
N LEU A 179 -26.42 -4.03 9.71
CA LEU A 179 -26.21 -4.21 8.28
C LEU A 179 -25.38 -5.44 7.94
N GLN A 180 -24.74 -6.12 8.90
CA GLN A 180 -23.86 -7.26 8.60
C GLN A 180 -24.59 -8.39 7.84
N ARG A 181 -23.88 -8.98 6.87
CA ARG A 181 -24.37 -10.07 6.01
C ARG A 181 -23.31 -11.16 5.87
N LYS A 182 -23.80 -12.38 5.55
CA LYS A 182 -22.95 -13.57 5.36
C LYS A 182 -21.93 -13.73 6.49
N VAL A 183 -22.32 -13.46 7.74
CA VAL A 183 -21.41 -13.43 8.92
C VAL A 183 -20.69 -14.77 9.09
N GLU A 184 -21.38 -15.86 8.77
CA GLU A 184 -20.83 -17.23 8.80
C GLU A 184 -19.79 -17.52 7.71
N VAL A 185 -19.76 -16.73 6.64
CA VAL A 185 -18.80 -16.93 5.54
C VAL A 185 -17.48 -16.23 5.92
N PRO A 186 -16.36 -16.98 5.98
CA PRO A 186 -15.05 -16.42 6.32
C PRO A 186 -14.59 -15.33 5.34
N SER A 187 -13.85 -14.34 5.84
CA SER A 187 -13.44 -13.17 5.05
C SER A 187 -12.46 -13.51 3.93
N ASP A 188 -11.59 -14.51 4.12
CA ASP A 188 -10.71 -15.07 3.10
C ASP A 188 -11.47 -15.64 1.91
N VAL A 189 -12.59 -16.33 2.16
CA VAL A 189 -13.47 -16.88 1.11
C VAL A 189 -14.12 -15.75 0.31
N MET A 190 -14.61 -14.71 0.99
CA MET A 190 -15.20 -13.52 0.36
C MET A 190 -14.18 -12.75 -0.47
N LEU A 191 -12.97 -12.57 0.08
CA LEU A 191 -11.86 -11.87 -0.54
C LEU A 191 -11.22 -12.69 -1.68
N GLY A 192 -11.55 -13.98 -1.79
CA GLY A 192 -11.00 -14.87 -2.80
C GLY A 192 -9.55 -15.25 -2.56
N VAL A 193 -9.11 -15.21 -1.30
CA VAL A 193 -7.81 -15.71 -0.90
C VAL A 193 -7.84 -17.23 -1.10
N GLN A 194 -7.07 -17.70 -2.08
CA GLN A 194 -6.80 -19.11 -2.26
C GLN A 194 -5.98 -19.57 -1.04
N ARG A 195 -6.65 -20.08 0.00
CA ARG A 195 -5.97 -20.89 1.01
C ARG A 195 -5.54 -22.16 0.28
N GLU A 196 -4.29 -22.22 -0.15
CA GLU A 196 -3.70 -23.54 -0.38
C GLU A 196 -3.89 -24.34 0.91
N PRO A 197 -4.54 -25.51 0.87
CA PRO A 197 -4.73 -26.28 2.08
C PRO A 197 -3.37 -26.54 2.71
N LEU A 198 -3.32 -26.49 4.05
CA LEU A 198 -2.25 -27.05 4.88
C LEU A 198 -2.20 -28.58 4.73
N SER A 199 -2.23 -29.09 3.50
CA SER A 199 -1.58 -30.37 3.20
C SER A 199 -0.08 -30.14 3.32
N PRO A 200 0.71 -31.08 3.87
CA PRO A 200 2.14 -31.02 3.69
C PRO A 200 2.37 -30.99 2.19
N LYS A 201 2.81 -29.84 1.65
CA LYS A 201 3.22 -29.75 0.26
C LYS A 201 4.19 -30.90 0.04
N PRO A 202 4.01 -31.74 -0.99
CA PRO A 202 5.10 -32.61 -1.39
C PRO A 202 6.30 -31.69 -1.55
N ILE A 203 7.45 -32.09 -1.02
CA ILE A 203 8.70 -31.34 -1.13
C ILE A 203 8.98 -31.20 -2.63
N GLN A 204 8.42 -30.16 -3.24
CA GLN A 204 8.92 -29.60 -4.45
C GLN A 204 10.19 -28.93 -4.00
N VAL A 205 11.31 -29.55 -4.36
CA VAL A 205 12.61 -28.93 -4.28
C VAL A 205 12.49 -27.66 -5.13
N VAL A 206 12.15 -26.54 -4.48
CA VAL A 206 12.18 -25.22 -5.11
C VAL A 206 13.65 -25.03 -5.44
N VAL A 207 14.00 -25.20 -6.71
CA VAL A 207 15.30 -24.81 -7.21
C VAL A 207 15.32 -23.29 -7.10
N ARG A 208 15.83 -22.80 -5.97
CA ARG A 208 16.02 -21.37 -5.73
C ARG A 208 17.00 -20.86 -6.77
N SER A 209 16.71 -19.70 -7.35
CA SER A 209 17.67 -19.03 -8.22
C SER A 209 18.94 -18.71 -7.43
N LYS A 210 20.07 -18.55 -8.14
CA LYS A 210 21.35 -18.18 -7.50
C LYS A 210 21.21 -16.90 -6.66
N LEU A 211 20.36 -15.97 -7.09
CA LEU A 211 20.06 -14.74 -6.37
C LEU A 211 19.20 -15.01 -5.12
N ALA A 212 18.11 -15.77 -5.24
CA ALA A 212 17.26 -16.13 -4.09
C ALA A 212 18.05 -16.85 -2.98
N ASP A 213 18.94 -17.75 -3.37
CA ASP A 213 19.83 -18.47 -2.46
C ASP A 213 20.83 -17.55 -1.77
N ALA A 214 21.43 -16.61 -2.51
CA ALA A 214 22.34 -15.61 -1.96
C ALA A 214 21.61 -14.69 -0.95
N CYS A 215 20.39 -14.25 -1.28
CA CYS A 215 19.54 -13.45 -0.39
C CYS A 215 19.16 -14.22 0.88
N SER A 216 18.77 -15.50 0.75
CA SER A 216 18.45 -16.34 1.91
C SER A 216 19.62 -16.47 2.88
N ARG A 217 20.85 -16.63 2.36
CA ARG A 217 22.08 -16.72 3.15
C ARG A 217 22.65 -15.35 3.58
N MET A 218 22.05 -14.25 3.15
CA MET A 218 22.58 -12.89 3.31
C MET A 218 24.01 -12.74 2.77
N ASP A 219 24.34 -13.47 1.71
CA ASP A 219 25.65 -13.37 1.06
C ASP A 219 25.68 -12.15 0.14
N LEU A 220 26.00 -10.99 0.72
CA LEU A 220 26.05 -9.71 0.01
C LEU A 220 27.00 -9.74 -1.19
N THR A 221 28.07 -10.54 -1.14
CA THR A 221 29.02 -10.67 -2.26
C THR A 221 28.41 -11.42 -3.43
N SER A 222 27.71 -12.52 -3.16
CA SER A 222 26.99 -13.26 -4.20
C SER A 222 25.84 -12.44 -4.76
N ILE A 223 25.10 -11.70 -3.93
CA ILE A 223 24.03 -10.79 -4.38
C ILE A 223 24.62 -9.71 -5.30
N HIS A 224 25.74 -9.10 -4.92
CA HIS A 224 26.44 -8.11 -5.74
C HIS A 224 26.78 -8.65 -7.13
N GLN A 225 27.38 -9.83 -7.22
CA GLN A 225 27.71 -10.47 -8.50
C GLN A 225 26.48 -10.69 -9.38
N GLN A 226 25.36 -11.12 -8.79
CA GLN A 226 24.10 -11.28 -9.52
C GLN A 226 23.54 -9.93 -9.98
N LEU A 227 23.57 -8.89 -9.14
CA LEU A 227 23.09 -7.54 -9.51
C LEU A 227 23.96 -6.83 -10.56
N VAL A 228 25.24 -7.17 -10.65
CA VAL A 228 26.13 -6.71 -11.73
C VAL A 228 25.80 -7.43 -13.04
N ALA A 229 25.52 -8.73 -12.99
CA ALA A 229 25.10 -9.52 -14.16
C ALA A 229 23.70 -9.13 -14.66
N LEU A 230 22.81 -8.75 -13.74
CA LEU A 230 21.53 -8.11 -14.03
C LEU A 230 21.81 -6.72 -14.61
N HIS A 231 21.62 -6.58 -15.92
CA HIS A 231 21.56 -5.28 -16.57
C HIS A 231 20.32 -4.51 -16.06
N TYR A 232 20.01 -3.36 -16.64
CA TYR A 232 18.80 -2.56 -16.34
C TYR A 232 17.48 -3.23 -16.80
N LYS A 233 17.39 -4.56 -16.70
CA LYS A 233 16.20 -5.35 -17.03
C LYS A 233 14.98 -5.01 -16.15
N GLY A 234 15.20 -4.45 -14.96
CA GLY A 234 14.12 -3.95 -14.08
C GLY A 234 13.49 -2.64 -14.57
N ASP A 235 14.05 -2.02 -15.61
CA ASP A 235 13.58 -0.78 -16.21
C ASP A 235 13.01 -1.09 -17.62
N SER A 236 12.08 -2.04 -17.71
CA SER A 236 11.43 -2.43 -18.97
C SER A 236 10.35 -1.43 -19.40
N SER A 237 10.74 -0.19 -19.70
CA SER A 237 9.96 0.80 -20.48
C SER A 237 10.74 2.10 -20.72
N VAL A 238 12.04 2.01 -21.00
CA VAL A 238 12.74 3.14 -21.65
C VAL A 238 13.27 2.63 -22.97
N ASP A 239 12.33 2.36 -23.89
CA ASP A 239 12.64 2.53 -25.30
C ASP A 239 13.23 3.93 -25.44
N GLU A 240 14.50 3.93 -25.82
CA GLU A 240 15.15 4.94 -26.66
C GLU A 240 14.38 6.26 -26.70
N LEU A 241 14.69 7.13 -25.72
CA LEU A 241 14.14 8.47 -25.61
C LEU A 241 14.11 9.12 -26.99
N SER A 242 12.90 9.24 -27.52
CA SER A 242 12.56 9.95 -28.74
C SER A 242 13.26 11.30 -28.72
N PHE A 243 14.00 11.58 -29.80
CA PHE A 243 14.59 12.86 -30.16
C PHE A 243 13.71 14.05 -29.74
N GLN A 244 13.98 14.65 -28.57
CA GLN A 244 13.68 16.06 -28.26
C GLN A 244 14.20 16.44 -26.86
N ILE A 245 15.22 17.33 -26.88
CA ILE A 245 15.71 18.18 -25.78
C ILE A 245 16.57 17.45 -24.71
N TRP A 246 17.86 17.33 -25.01
CA TRP A 246 18.90 17.01 -24.01
C TRP A 246 19.26 18.28 -23.23
N THR A 247 18.75 18.42 -22.01
CA THR A 247 19.18 19.49 -21.10
C THR A 247 20.51 19.12 -20.45
N ARG A 248 21.31 20.13 -20.05
CA ARG A 248 22.54 19.93 -19.28
C ARG A 248 22.28 19.10 -18.00
N GLU A 249 21.11 19.31 -17.38
CA GLU A 249 20.67 18.59 -16.18
C GLU A 249 20.41 17.10 -16.44
N MET A 250 19.75 16.74 -17.55
CA MET A 250 19.60 15.32 -17.94
C MET A 250 20.96 14.65 -18.16
N GLN A 251 21.90 15.38 -18.77
CA GLN A 251 23.24 14.86 -19.02
C GLN A 251 24.04 14.64 -17.73
N GLU A 252 23.92 15.54 -16.76
CA GLU A 252 24.53 15.39 -15.44
C GLU A 252 23.94 14.20 -14.67
N ALA A 253 22.63 13.99 -14.74
CA ALA A 253 21.97 12.84 -14.14
C ALA A 253 22.44 11.51 -14.75
N LEU A 254 22.51 11.42 -16.10
CA LEU A 254 23.03 10.23 -16.79
C LEU A 254 24.51 9.96 -16.45
N ASN A 255 25.32 11.00 -16.31
CA ASN A 255 26.71 10.88 -15.88
C ASN A 255 26.83 10.44 -14.41
N ALA A 256 25.96 10.91 -13.52
CA ALA A 256 25.88 10.44 -12.14
C ALA A 256 25.52 8.95 -12.08
N ARG A 257 24.56 8.49 -12.89
CA ARG A 257 24.23 7.06 -13.03
C ARG A 257 25.44 6.24 -13.45
N LYS A 258 26.15 6.64 -14.51
CA LYS A 258 27.36 5.94 -15.00
C LYS A 258 28.45 5.85 -13.93
N ARG A 259 28.72 6.94 -13.21
CA ARG A 259 29.68 6.96 -12.10
C ARG A 259 29.24 6.06 -10.94
N GLY A 260 27.94 6.04 -10.64
CA GLY A 260 27.35 5.14 -9.63
C GLY A 260 27.51 3.67 -10.00
N ASP A 261 27.22 3.32 -11.25
CA ASP A 261 27.39 1.96 -11.77
C ASP A 261 28.85 1.51 -11.73
N GLN A 262 29.79 2.37 -12.16
CA GLN A 262 31.21 2.07 -12.10
C GLN A 262 31.68 1.83 -10.67
N ALA A 263 31.34 2.74 -9.75
CA ALA A 263 31.67 2.61 -8.33
C ALA A 263 31.04 1.35 -7.71
N PHE A 264 29.82 1.00 -8.11
CA PHE A 264 29.15 -0.21 -7.67
C PHE A 264 29.88 -1.47 -8.15
N VAL A 265 30.29 -1.54 -9.42
CA VAL A 265 31.08 -2.66 -9.97
C VAL A 265 32.43 -2.78 -9.26
N GLU A 266 33.09 -1.65 -8.99
CA GLU A 266 34.37 -1.57 -8.27
C GLU A 266 34.25 -1.79 -6.75
N LYS A 267 33.03 -2.02 -6.24
CA LYS A 267 32.72 -2.20 -4.80
C LYS A 267 33.07 -0.98 -3.93
N GLN A 268 33.14 0.21 -4.52
CA GLN A 268 33.26 1.49 -3.81
C GLN A 268 31.86 1.96 -3.36
N PHE A 269 31.30 1.30 -2.34
CA PHE A 269 29.89 1.43 -1.99
C PHE A 269 29.48 2.84 -1.52
N GLU A 270 30.35 3.55 -0.78
CA GLU A 270 30.09 4.94 -0.38
C GLU A 270 30.01 5.87 -1.60
N THR A 271 30.96 5.74 -2.52
CA THR A 271 30.98 6.49 -3.79
C THR A 271 29.77 6.14 -4.65
N ALA A 272 29.37 4.87 -4.69
CA ALA A 272 28.16 4.43 -5.39
C ALA A 272 26.90 5.08 -4.78
N ILE A 273 26.78 5.12 -3.45
CA ILE A 273 25.66 5.77 -2.75
C ILE A 273 25.56 7.24 -3.12
N THR A 274 26.67 7.98 -3.09
CA THR A 274 26.68 9.41 -3.44
C THR A 274 26.21 9.64 -4.87
N ASN A 275 26.77 8.88 -5.82
CA ASN A 275 26.45 9.04 -7.24
C ASN A 275 25.01 8.61 -7.58
N TYR A 276 24.52 7.50 -7.02
CA TYR A 276 23.12 7.10 -7.18
C TYR A 276 22.16 8.09 -6.52
N SER A 277 22.53 8.69 -5.40
CA SER A 277 21.70 9.73 -4.77
C SER A 277 21.61 10.99 -5.62
N GLN A 278 22.72 11.43 -6.21
CA GLN A 278 22.73 12.53 -7.17
C GLN A 278 21.85 12.21 -8.40
N PHE A 279 21.97 10.99 -8.95
CA PHE A 279 21.15 10.55 -10.07
C PHE A 279 19.65 10.56 -9.73
N LEU A 280 19.27 9.92 -8.62
CA LEU A 280 17.87 9.78 -8.22
C LEU A 280 17.23 11.12 -7.81
N SER A 281 18.01 12.10 -7.34
CA SER A 281 17.50 13.46 -7.09
C SER A 281 17.27 14.28 -8.36
N GLY A 282 18.01 13.99 -9.44
CA GLY A 282 17.93 14.72 -10.70
C GLY A 282 17.04 14.07 -11.76
N SER A 283 16.59 12.83 -11.53
CA SER A 283 15.75 12.09 -12.47
C SER A 283 14.26 12.33 -12.21
N ALA A 284 13.50 12.73 -13.24
CA ALA A 284 12.04 12.83 -13.16
C ALA A 284 11.36 11.46 -12.92
N ASN A 285 11.98 10.38 -13.41
CA ASN A 285 11.53 9.00 -13.21
C ASN A 285 12.58 8.21 -12.42
N PRO A 286 12.28 7.69 -11.23
CA PRO A 286 13.21 6.88 -10.45
C PRO A 286 13.45 5.52 -11.11
N SER A 287 14.72 5.10 -11.19
CA SER A 287 15.10 3.79 -11.73
C SER A 287 15.07 2.73 -10.64
N ALA A 288 14.28 1.67 -10.85
CA ALA A 288 14.19 0.53 -9.92
C ALA A 288 15.56 -0.14 -9.75
N THR A 289 16.30 -0.29 -10.85
CA THR A 289 17.65 -0.88 -10.82
C THR A 289 18.64 -0.05 -10.01
N ALA A 290 18.63 1.29 -10.16
CA ALA A 290 19.51 2.16 -9.38
C ALA A 290 19.18 2.14 -7.88
N LEU A 291 17.88 2.07 -7.53
CA LEU A 291 17.42 1.93 -6.16
C LEU A 291 17.87 0.60 -5.54
N VAL A 292 17.75 -0.52 -6.25
CA VAL A 292 18.22 -1.83 -5.78
C VAL A 292 19.74 -1.87 -5.58
N ARG A 293 20.52 -1.28 -6.50
CA ARG A 293 21.99 -1.21 -6.36
C ARG A 293 22.40 -0.32 -5.19
N ARG A 294 21.74 0.83 -4.99
CA ARG A 294 21.98 1.69 -3.83
C ARG A 294 21.54 1.02 -2.53
N SER A 295 20.45 0.27 -2.53
CA SER A 295 20.01 -0.56 -1.41
C SER A 295 21.09 -1.56 -0.98
N LEU A 296 21.68 -2.29 -1.94
CA LEU A 296 22.79 -3.21 -1.62
C LEU A 296 24.01 -2.46 -1.08
N ALA A 297 24.36 -1.30 -1.65
CA ALA A 297 25.46 -0.48 -1.15
C ALA A 297 25.23 -0.05 0.30
N TYR A 298 24.00 0.34 0.68
CA TYR A 298 23.63 0.59 2.07
C TYR A 298 23.78 -0.63 2.98
N LEU A 299 23.51 -1.85 2.48
CA LEU A 299 23.73 -3.06 3.27
C LEU A 299 25.21 -3.30 3.54
N PHE A 300 26.10 -3.01 2.58
CA PHE A 300 27.55 -3.08 2.76
C PHE A 300 28.10 -2.00 3.71
N THR A 301 27.47 -0.82 3.78
CA THR A 301 27.85 0.27 4.69
C THR A 301 27.08 0.27 6.02
N ASP A 302 26.40 -0.85 6.34
CA ASP A 302 25.66 -1.07 7.59
C ASP A 302 24.49 -0.10 7.86
N GLN A 303 23.77 0.28 6.81
CA GLN A 303 22.60 1.17 6.86
C GLN A 303 21.31 0.44 6.44
N PRO A 304 20.85 -0.59 7.18
CA PRO A 304 19.76 -1.46 6.74
C PRO A 304 18.38 -0.77 6.63
N ASN A 305 18.13 0.29 7.41
CA ASN A 305 16.89 1.08 7.28
C ASN A 305 16.79 1.81 5.94
N LEU A 306 17.91 2.38 5.47
CA LEU A 306 17.98 3.06 4.17
C LEU A 306 17.94 2.05 3.03
N ALA A 307 18.57 0.88 3.21
CA ALA A 307 18.47 -0.23 2.28
C ALA A 307 17.03 -0.70 2.09
N LEU A 308 16.27 -0.88 3.18
CA LEU A 308 14.87 -1.29 3.13
C LEU A 308 14.01 -0.24 2.41
N ARG A 309 14.20 1.05 2.73
CA ARG A 309 13.48 2.15 2.07
C ARG A 309 13.70 2.14 0.56
N ASP A 310 14.94 1.97 0.10
CA ASP A 310 15.25 1.91 -1.33
C ASP A 310 14.67 0.67 -2.01
N ALA A 311 14.68 -0.48 -1.33
CA ALA A 311 14.10 -1.72 -1.87
C ALA A 311 12.57 -1.63 -1.98
N MET A 312 11.89 -0.99 -1.02
CA MET A 312 10.45 -0.69 -1.09
C MET A 312 10.14 0.32 -2.21
N GLN A 313 10.96 1.35 -2.37
CA GLN A 313 10.81 2.30 -3.46
C GLN A 313 11.00 1.61 -4.81
N ALA A 314 11.95 0.68 -4.94
CA ALA A 314 12.14 -0.10 -6.17
C ALA A 314 10.92 -0.94 -6.52
N GLN A 315 10.27 -1.56 -5.51
CA GLN A 315 8.99 -2.25 -5.69
C GLN A 315 7.88 -1.30 -6.14
N TYR A 316 7.80 -0.09 -5.58
CA TYR A 316 6.82 0.90 -6.02
C TYR A 316 7.02 1.29 -7.50
N VAL A 317 8.27 1.41 -7.94
CA VAL A 317 8.61 1.73 -9.33
C VAL A 317 8.33 0.57 -10.28
N ASN A 318 8.66 -0.66 -9.88
CA ASN A 318 8.37 -1.86 -10.65
C ASN A 318 7.80 -2.96 -9.75
N PRO A 319 6.45 -3.05 -9.63
CA PRO A 319 5.79 -3.99 -8.73
C PRO A 319 5.99 -5.47 -9.09
N GLU A 320 6.28 -5.77 -10.36
CA GLU A 320 6.45 -7.15 -10.84
C GLU A 320 7.91 -7.63 -10.73
N TRP A 321 8.84 -6.75 -10.34
CA TRP A 321 10.27 -7.07 -10.30
C TRP A 321 10.67 -7.78 -8.99
N HIS A 322 10.74 -9.11 -9.05
CA HIS A 322 11.11 -10.00 -7.94
C HIS A 322 12.40 -9.61 -7.18
N VAL A 323 13.38 -8.98 -7.83
CA VAL A 323 14.64 -8.54 -7.21
C VAL A 323 14.40 -7.51 -6.09
N ALA A 324 13.38 -6.65 -6.22
CA ALA A 324 13.03 -5.68 -5.18
C ALA A 324 12.63 -6.38 -3.88
N PHE A 325 11.81 -7.44 -3.97
CA PHE A 325 11.38 -8.26 -2.83
C PHE A 325 12.55 -9.00 -2.19
N TYR A 326 13.46 -9.55 -3.00
CA TYR A 326 14.69 -10.16 -2.49
C TYR A 326 15.56 -9.16 -1.71
N MET A 327 15.70 -7.92 -2.18
CA MET A 327 16.44 -6.90 -1.44
C MET A 327 15.74 -6.50 -0.13
N GLN A 328 14.41 -6.40 -0.13
CA GLN A 328 13.64 -6.18 1.11
C GLN A 328 13.89 -7.31 2.12
N SER A 329 13.90 -8.57 1.67
CA SER A 329 14.15 -9.72 2.55
C SER A 329 15.49 -9.63 3.28
N VAL A 330 16.55 -9.20 2.58
CA VAL A 330 17.90 -9.09 3.15
C VAL A 330 17.98 -7.93 4.14
N ALA A 331 17.38 -6.79 3.82
CA ALA A 331 17.34 -5.63 4.70
C ALA A 331 16.53 -5.93 5.99
N LEU A 332 15.35 -6.54 5.86
CA LEU A 332 14.51 -6.97 6.99
C LEU A 332 15.23 -7.98 7.88
N LYS A 333 15.96 -8.94 7.29
CA LYS A 333 16.74 -9.91 8.05
C LYS A 333 17.84 -9.24 8.87
N LYS A 334 18.52 -8.24 8.29
CA LYS A 334 19.53 -7.43 8.97
C LYS A 334 18.95 -6.56 10.09
N LEU A 335 17.64 -6.26 10.02
CA LEU A 335 16.87 -5.58 11.07
C LEU A 335 16.24 -6.54 12.11
N ASN A 336 16.57 -7.83 12.08
CA ASN A 336 15.97 -8.89 12.92
C ASN A 336 14.46 -9.11 12.71
N MET A 337 13.90 -8.68 11.58
CA MET A 337 12.51 -8.93 11.19
C MET A 337 12.43 -10.23 10.38
N VAL A 338 12.65 -11.37 11.05
CA VAL A 338 12.86 -12.68 10.40
C VAL A 338 11.60 -13.19 9.68
N THR A 339 10.42 -12.94 10.25
CA THR A 339 9.13 -13.33 9.67
C THR A 339 8.87 -12.61 8.36
N GLU A 340 8.96 -11.28 8.37
CA GLU A 340 8.75 -10.42 7.22
C GLU A 340 9.83 -10.65 6.16
N SER A 341 11.06 -10.94 6.58
CA SER A 341 12.13 -11.36 5.68
C SER A 341 11.77 -12.65 4.92
N SER A 342 11.26 -13.65 5.62
CA SER A 342 10.84 -14.92 5.00
C SER A 342 9.67 -14.70 4.03
N ASP A 343 8.72 -13.86 4.39
CA ASP A 343 7.57 -13.53 3.53
C ASP A 343 8.02 -12.87 2.23
N MET A 344 8.90 -11.85 2.31
CA MET A 344 9.45 -11.17 1.13
C MET A 344 10.29 -12.10 0.25
N LEU A 345 11.04 -13.03 0.85
CA LEU A 345 11.81 -14.01 0.10
C LEU A 345 10.89 -14.98 -0.68
N ASN A 346 9.78 -15.40 -0.08
CA ASN A 346 8.80 -16.28 -0.72
C ASN A 346 8.00 -15.57 -1.81
N GLU A 347 7.65 -14.29 -1.60
CA GLU A 347 6.95 -13.46 -2.58
C GLU A 347 7.83 -13.20 -3.81
N GLY A 348 9.11 -12.86 -3.59
CA GLY A 348 10.09 -12.73 -4.67
C GLY A 348 10.26 -14.03 -5.47
N ALA A 349 10.30 -15.19 -4.80
CA ALA A 349 10.40 -16.48 -5.48
C ALA A 349 9.17 -16.81 -6.33
N SER A 350 7.98 -16.46 -5.85
CA SER A 350 6.74 -16.64 -6.60
C SER A 350 6.72 -15.77 -7.86
N LEU A 351 7.09 -14.49 -7.74
CA LEU A 351 7.18 -13.57 -8.88
C LEU A 351 8.26 -14.00 -9.88
N GLU A 352 9.40 -14.48 -9.41
CA GLU A 352 10.46 -14.99 -10.29
C GLU A 352 9.97 -16.19 -11.12
N GLN A 353 9.17 -17.09 -10.54
CA GLN A 353 8.59 -18.23 -11.27
C GLN A 353 7.49 -17.82 -12.25
N GLN A 354 6.70 -16.80 -11.91
CA GLN A 354 5.59 -16.33 -12.74
C GLN A 354 6.06 -15.60 -13.99
N TYR A 355 7.17 -14.84 -13.89
CA TYR A 355 7.64 -13.94 -14.95
C TYR A 355 8.99 -14.34 -15.57
N SER A 356 9.62 -15.45 -15.11
CA SER A 356 10.77 -16.02 -15.83
C SER A 356 10.30 -16.79 -17.07
N PRO A 357 10.94 -16.60 -18.25
CA PRO A 357 10.60 -17.37 -19.43
C PRO A 357 10.81 -18.85 -19.14
N LYS A 358 9.75 -19.66 -19.29
CA LYS A 358 9.86 -21.12 -19.31
C LYS A 358 10.70 -21.47 -20.54
N HIS A 359 11.88 -22.06 -20.30
CA HIS A 359 12.72 -22.62 -21.35
C HIS A 359 12.09 -23.87 -21.96
#